data_AF-A0A9D4LI92-F1
#
_entry.id   AF-A0A9D4LI92-F1
#
_cell.length_a   1.000
_cell.length_b   1.000
_cell.length_c   1.000
_cell.angle_alpha   90.00
_cell.angle_beta   90.00
_cell.angle_gamma   90.00
#
_symmetry.space_group_name_H-M   'P 1'
#
loop_
_entity.id
_entity.type
_entity.pdbx_description
1 polymer ?
#
loop_
_entity_poly.entity_id
_entity_poly.type
_entity_poly.pdbx_seq_one_letter_code
_entity_poly.pdbx_strand_id
1 'polypeptide(L)'
;MAINFAIGSQEEVASWGPDAVYKIQKRARLQIMQVLQKRREPCTIEYPQNMYCWNQLDPDDIIRQPVNLGDFKTLLNLHSGLVQLEGLDQVTEGERQRQNAVKHLQMLRDVVAKNIRGRPIKCELCDLDCPTPQLLALHLETAKHKELEQQIMGPPGARSTR
;
A
#
# COMPACT_ATOMS: atom_id res chain seq x y z
N MET A 1 3.29 20.73 18.33
CA MET A 1 2.45 21.96 18.35
C MET A 1 3.15 23.16 18.98
N ALA A 2 3.83 23.07 20.12
CA ALA A 2 4.48 24.24 20.77
C ALA A 2 5.62 24.90 19.96
N ILE A 3 6.38 24.13 19.17
CA ILE A 3 7.51 24.66 18.38
C ILE A 3 7.02 25.51 17.21
N ASN A 4 5.92 25.12 16.56
CA ASN A 4 5.34 25.90 15.45
C ASN A 4 4.71 27.21 15.95
N PHE A 5 4.18 27.22 17.18
CA PHE A 5 3.71 28.44 17.84
C PHE A 5 4.88 29.41 18.12
N ALA A 6 6.00 28.90 18.65
CA ALA A 6 7.17 29.72 18.98
C ALA A 6 7.90 30.32 17.75
N ILE A 7 7.76 29.72 16.56
CA ILE A 7 8.37 30.24 15.32
C ILE A 7 7.47 31.31 14.67
N GLY A 8 6.16 31.30 14.94
CA GLY A 8 5.18 32.20 14.32
C GLY A 8 4.96 33.53 15.05
N SER A 9 5.18 33.62 16.36
CA SER A 9 4.91 34.81 17.17
C SER A 9 6.15 35.29 17.95
N GLN A 10 6.96 36.17 17.34
CA GLN A 10 8.14 36.75 18.00
C GLN A 10 7.79 37.55 19.29
N GLU A 11 6.59 38.14 19.36
CA GLU A 11 6.13 38.93 20.52
C GLU A 11 5.78 38.08 21.74
N GLU A 12 5.24 36.86 21.57
CA GLU A 12 4.89 35.97 22.68
C GLU A 12 6.12 35.27 23.26
N VAL A 13 7.17 35.06 22.44
CA VAL A 13 8.44 34.48 22.90
C VAL A 13 9.21 35.45 23.80
N ALA A 14 9.05 36.77 23.61
CA ALA A 14 9.68 37.79 24.44
C ALA A 14 9.11 37.84 25.87
N SER A 15 7.87 37.41 26.09
CA SER A 15 7.26 37.32 27.43
C SER A 15 7.59 36.02 28.16
N TRP A 16 8.27 35.08 27.51
CA TRP A 16 8.71 33.84 28.15
C TRP A 16 9.97 34.13 28.95
N GLY A 17 9.85 34.16 30.27
CA GLY A 17 11.00 34.34 31.16
C GLY A 17 12.12 33.33 30.88
N PRO A 18 13.36 33.63 31.30
CA PRO A 18 14.56 32.84 30.93
C PRO A 18 14.46 31.36 31.33
N ASP A 19 13.71 31.05 32.38
CA ASP A 19 13.47 29.67 32.85
C ASP A 19 12.55 28.87 31.90
N ALA A 20 11.55 29.51 31.28
CA ALA A 20 10.68 28.84 30.30
C ALA A 20 11.44 28.50 29.03
N VAL A 21 12.27 29.43 28.54
CA VAL A 21 13.15 29.21 27.38
C VAL A 21 14.14 28.07 27.65
N TYR A 22 14.76 28.07 28.84
CA TYR A 22 15.69 27.00 29.24
C TYR A 22 15.01 25.62 29.28
N LYS A 23 13.79 25.52 29.83
CA LYS A 23 13.02 24.27 29.89
C LYS A 23 12.69 23.73 28.49
N ILE A 24 12.31 24.61 27.57
CA ILE A 24 12.00 24.24 26.18
C ILE A 24 13.27 23.75 25.47
N GLN A 25 14.38 24.50 25.58
CA GLN A 25 15.66 24.11 24.99
C GLN A 25 16.18 22.79 25.55
N LYS A 26 16.06 22.59 26.87
CA LYS A 26 16.47 21.33 27.53
C LYS A 26 15.64 20.15 27.03
N ARG A 27 14.33 20.32 26.89
CA ARG A 27 13.44 19.28 26.37
C ARG A 27 13.74 18.95 24.91
N ALA A 28 13.97 19.96 24.07
CA ALA A 28 14.34 19.79 22.67
C ALA A 28 15.69 19.04 22.54
N ARG A 29 16.71 19.43 23.31
CA ARG A 29 18.02 18.75 23.31
C ARG A 29 17.89 17.27 23.72
N LEU A 30 17.11 16.97 24.76
CA LEU A 30 16.89 15.60 25.19
C LEU A 30 16.19 14.77 24.11
N GLN A 31 15.17 15.31 23.44
CA GLN A 31 14.49 14.62 22.36
C GLN A 31 15.40 14.38 21.14
N ILE A 32 16.20 15.38 20.75
CA ILE A 32 17.16 15.23 19.66
C ILE A 32 18.19 14.15 20.00
N MET A 33 18.75 14.18 21.22
CA MET A 33 19.71 13.17 21.66
C MET A 33 19.08 11.77 21.70
N GLN A 34 17.82 11.65 22.14
CA GLN A 34 17.09 10.40 22.13
C GLN A 34 16.89 9.85 20.70
N VAL A 35 16.57 10.72 19.74
CA VAL A 35 16.42 10.34 18.33
C VAL A 35 17.76 9.95 17.70
N LEU A 36 18.84 10.67 18.00
CA LEU A 36 20.18 10.36 17.51
C LEU A 36 20.74 9.06 18.09
N GLN A 37 20.43 8.76 19.36
CA GLN A 37 20.87 7.55 20.04
C GLN A 37 20.03 6.32 19.67
N LYS A 38 18.78 6.52 19.22
CA LYS A 38 17.94 5.41 18.78
C LYS A 38 18.52 4.83 17.49
N ARG A 39 19.14 3.65 17.59
CA ARG A 39 19.51 2.86 16.40
C ARG A 39 18.23 2.60 15.61
N ARG A 40 18.21 3.04 14.34
CA ARG A 40 17.12 2.72 13.43
C ARG A 40 17.15 1.22 13.19
N GLU A 41 16.02 0.57 13.39
CA GLU A 41 15.86 -0.81 12.99
C GLU A 41 16.04 -0.90 11.46
N PRO A 42 16.70 -1.95 10.95
CA PRO A 42 16.83 -2.15 9.52
C PRO A 42 15.43 -2.27 8.92
N CYS A 43 15.00 -1.21 8.22
CA CYS A 43 13.76 -1.20 7.49
C CYS A 43 13.97 -1.98 6.20
N THR A 44 13.28 -3.11 6.08
CA THR A 44 13.21 -3.85 4.82
C THR A 44 12.35 -3.05 3.85
N ILE A 45 12.97 -2.55 2.79
CA ILE A 45 12.24 -1.87 1.72
C ILE A 45 11.46 -2.96 0.98
N GLU A 46 10.14 -2.98 1.16
CA GLU A 46 9.26 -3.81 0.34
C GLU A 46 9.06 -3.13 -1.00
N TYR A 47 9.56 -3.76 -2.06
CA TYR A 47 9.39 -3.23 -3.41
C TYR A 47 7.95 -3.49 -3.88
N PRO A 48 7.23 -2.46 -4.35
CA PRO A 48 5.95 -2.68 -4.99
C PRO A 48 6.15 -3.53 -6.24
N GLN A 49 5.22 -4.45 -6.49
CA GLN A 49 5.27 -5.43 -7.57
C GLN A 49 5.43 -4.80 -8.97
N ASN A 50 5.07 -3.52 -9.10
CA ASN A 50 5.06 -2.76 -10.35
C ASN A 50 5.93 -1.49 -10.22
N MET A 51 7.25 -1.64 -10.11
CA MET A 51 8.20 -0.55 -9.81
C MET A 51 8.19 0.67 -10.78
N TYR A 52 7.48 0.60 -11.92
CA TYR A 52 7.48 1.63 -12.97
C TYR A 52 6.10 2.19 -13.32
N CYS A 53 5.03 1.90 -12.57
CA CYS A 53 3.74 2.55 -12.84
C CYS A 53 3.61 3.82 -11.99
N TRP A 54 3.27 4.93 -12.63
CA TRP A 54 2.86 6.16 -11.95
C TRP A 54 1.42 6.00 -11.44
N ASN A 55 1.06 6.66 -10.32
CA ASN A 55 -0.28 6.65 -9.73
C ASN A 55 -0.78 5.28 -9.20
N GLN A 56 0.03 4.60 -8.38
CA GLN A 56 -0.36 3.33 -7.75
C GLN A 56 -1.16 3.47 -6.46
N LEU A 57 -1.38 4.70 -6.01
CA LEU A 57 -2.12 5.00 -4.79
C LEU A 57 -3.59 5.20 -5.14
N ASP A 58 -4.47 4.66 -4.31
CA ASP A 58 -5.89 4.95 -4.41
C ASP A 58 -6.10 6.47 -4.21
N PRO A 59 -6.87 7.16 -5.06
CA PRO A 59 -7.18 8.57 -4.89
C PRO A 59 -7.73 8.94 -3.50
N ASP A 60 -8.41 8.00 -2.83
CA ASP A 60 -8.99 8.21 -1.51
C ASP A 60 -7.93 8.14 -0.38
N ASP A 61 -6.78 7.51 -0.63
CA ASP A 61 -5.66 7.43 0.32
C ASP A 61 -4.74 8.66 0.28
N ILE A 62 -4.94 9.55 -0.71
CA ILE A 62 -4.14 10.75 -0.89
C ILE A 62 -4.75 11.90 -0.08
N ILE A 63 -4.09 12.28 1.02
CA ILE A 63 -4.49 13.48 1.76
C ILE A 63 -4.06 14.71 0.96
N ARG A 64 -5.04 15.33 0.31
CA ARG A 64 -4.89 16.65 -0.28
C ARG A 64 -4.99 17.70 0.83
N GLN A 65 -4.08 18.66 0.84
CA GLN A 65 -4.17 19.77 1.79
C GLN A 65 -5.49 20.53 1.55
N PRO A 66 -6.26 20.86 2.61
CA PRO A 66 -7.43 21.70 2.45
C PRO A 66 -7.00 23.07 1.92
N VAL A 67 -7.64 23.52 0.84
CA VAL A 67 -7.25 24.67 0.00
C VAL A 67 -7.36 26.04 0.72
N ASN A 68 -7.72 26.06 2.01
CA ASN A 68 -7.86 27.29 2.80
C ASN A 68 -6.73 27.42 3.84
N LEU A 69 -5.51 27.63 3.35
CA LEU A 69 -4.39 28.09 4.17
C LEU A 69 -4.18 29.58 3.92
N GLY A 70 -5.12 30.39 4.43
CA GLY A 70 -4.80 31.79 4.74
C GLY A 70 -3.60 31.82 5.68
N ASP A 71 -2.57 32.57 5.30
CA ASP A 71 -1.43 33.03 6.11
C ASP A 71 -0.16 32.17 6.24
N PHE A 72 -0.06 30.97 5.66
CA PHE A 72 1.19 30.20 5.72
C PHE A 72 1.97 30.22 4.39
N LYS A 73 2.73 31.30 4.15
CA LYS A 73 3.60 31.48 2.96
C LYS A 73 4.74 30.45 2.81
N THR A 74 4.98 29.60 3.81
CA THR A 74 6.12 28.67 3.85
C THR A 74 5.72 27.20 4.03
N LEU A 75 4.42 26.88 4.12
CA LEU A 75 4.01 25.47 4.15
C LEU A 75 4.18 24.87 2.76
N LEU A 76 4.75 23.67 2.72
CA LEU A 76 5.14 22.98 1.50
C LEU A 76 3.88 22.54 0.73
N ASN A 77 3.35 23.44 -0.10
CA ASN A 77 2.13 23.26 -0.91
C ASN A 77 2.19 22.06 -1.90
N LEU A 78 3.35 21.39 -2.00
CA LEU A 78 3.60 20.29 -2.93
C LEU A 78 3.68 18.91 -2.26
N HIS A 79 3.58 18.83 -0.92
CA HIS A 79 3.58 17.54 -0.24
C HIS A 79 2.15 17.09 0.06
N SER A 80 1.71 16.06 -0.66
CA SER A 80 0.52 15.29 -0.28
C SER A 80 0.94 14.30 0.82
N GLY A 81 0.18 14.27 1.92
CA GLY A 81 0.39 13.30 2.98
C GLY A 81 -0.22 11.95 2.59
N LEU A 82 0.40 10.86 3.03
CA LEU A 82 -0.21 9.53 2.96
C LEU A 82 -0.66 9.14 4.37
N VAL A 83 -1.91 8.68 4.51
CA VAL A 83 -2.34 8.03 5.74
C VAL A 83 -1.85 6.59 5.68
N GLN A 84 -0.88 6.25 6.52
CA GLN A 84 -0.66 4.85 6.86
C GLN A 84 -1.68 4.49 7.93
N LEU A 85 -2.72 3.75 7.55
CA LEU A 85 -3.68 3.18 8.50
C LEU A 85 -2.96 2.09 9.31
N GLU A 86 -2.45 2.46 10.49
CA GLU A 86 -1.91 1.49 11.45
C GLU A 86 -3.06 0.53 11.86
N GLY A 87 -2.98 -0.73 11.40
CA GLY A 87 -3.94 -1.78 11.77
C GLY A 87 -4.57 -2.57 10.62
N LEU A 88 -4.22 -2.31 9.35
CA LEU A 88 -4.67 -3.14 8.22
C LEU A 88 -3.73 -4.30 7.86
N ASP A 89 -2.53 -4.34 8.45
CA ASP A 89 -1.58 -5.42 8.23
C ASP A 89 -1.91 -6.63 9.08
N GLN A 90 -2.89 -7.39 8.60
CA GLN A 90 -2.93 -8.84 8.76
C GLN A 90 -3.71 -9.50 7.61
N VAL A 91 -3.69 -8.92 6.41
CA VAL A 91 -3.95 -9.74 5.22
C VAL A 91 -2.78 -10.71 5.13
N THR A 92 -3.00 -11.93 5.59
CA THR A 92 -1.97 -12.96 5.54
C THR A 92 -1.50 -13.11 4.09
N GLU A 93 -0.21 -13.39 3.88
CA GLU A 93 0.34 -13.56 2.53
C GLU A 93 -0.50 -14.56 1.69
N GLY A 94 -1.08 -15.57 2.34
CA GLY A 94 -2.03 -16.51 1.74
C GLY A 94 -3.35 -15.88 1.26
N GLU A 95 -3.91 -14.90 1.97
CA GLU A 95 -5.10 -14.16 1.51
C GLU A 95 -4.79 -13.29 0.30
N ARG A 96 -3.62 -12.64 0.28
CA ARG A 96 -3.16 -11.86 -0.87
C ARG A 96 -2.95 -12.75 -2.11
N GLN A 97 -2.35 -13.92 -1.92
CA GLN A 97 -2.19 -14.91 -2.99
C GLN A 97 -3.55 -15.40 -3.52
N ARG A 98 -4.52 -15.67 -2.64
CA ARG A 98 -5.90 -16.03 -3.05
C ARG A 98 -6.57 -14.91 -3.84
N GLN A 99 -6.49 -13.67 -3.38
CA GLN A 99 -7.06 -12.53 -4.09
C GLN A 99 -6.44 -12.36 -5.49
N ASN A 100 -5.12 -12.53 -5.61
CA ASN A 100 -4.43 -12.48 -6.89
C ASN A 100 -4.88 -13.61 -7.82
N ALA A 101 -5.02 -14.83 -7.30
CA ALA A 101 -5.53 -15.97 -8.06
C ALA A 101 -6.97 -15.75 -8.56
N VAL A 102 -7.85 -15.16 -7.74
CA VAL A 102 -9.23 -14.82 -8.15
C VAL A 102 -9.23 -13.76 -9.26
N LYS A 103 -8.40 -12.72 -9.14
CA LYS A 103 -8.25 -11.69 -10.18
C LYS A 103 -7.72 -12.30 -11.48
N HIS A 104 -6.74 -13.21 -11.40
CA HIS A 104 -6.20 -13.92 -12.54
C HIS A 104 -7.29 -14.75 -13.26
N LEU A 105 -8.12 -15.49 -12.52
CA LEU A 105 -9.24 -16.26 -13.09
C LEU A 105 -10.25 -15.36 -13.82
N GLN A 106 -10.59 -14.20 -13.26
CA GLN A 106 -11.46 -13.23 -13.93
C GLN A 106 -10.84 -12.72 -15.23
N MET A 107 -9.54 -12.40 -15.22
CA MET A 107 -8.81 -12.01 -16.43
C MET A 107 -8.86 -13.10 -17.50
N LEU A 108 -8.64 -14.37 -17.15
CA LEU A 108 -8.70 -15.47 -18.12
C LEU A 108 -10.09 -15.57 -18.77
N ARG A 109 -11.16 -15.44 -17.98
CA ARG A 109 -12.55 -15.45 -18.48
C ARG A 109 -12.82 -14.26 -19.40
N ASP A 110 -12.35 -13.08 -19.03
CA ASP A 110 -12.47 -11.86 -19.85
C ASP A 110 -11.78 -12.01 -21.20
N VAL A 111 -10.59 -12.64 -21.23
CA VAL A 111 -9.86 -12.84 -22.49
C VAL A 111 -10.59 -13.83 -23.40
N VAL A 112 -11.15 -14.91 -22.83
CA VAL A 112 -11.99 -15.85 -23.58
C VAL A 112 -13.23 -15.14 -24.14
N ALA A 113 -13.92 -14.34 -23.32
CA ALA A 113 -15.12 -13.62 -23.71
C ALA A 113 -14.85 -12.57 -24.82
N LYS A 114 -13.74 -11.83 -24.70
CA LYS A 114 -13.34 -10.80 -25.67
C LYS A 114 -12.62 -11.37 -26.90
N ASN A 115 -12.33 -12.68 -26.91
CA ASN A 115 -11.59 -13.37 -27.97
C ASN A 115 -10.32 -12.62 -28.40
N ILE A 116 -9.55 -12.12 -27.43
CA ILE A 116 -8.37 -11.29 -27.71
C ILE A 116 -7.30 -12.18 -28.34
N ARG A 117 -6.91 -11.87 -29.57
CA ARG A 117 -5.87 -12.57 -30.33
C ARG A 117 -4.58 -11.76 -30.30
N GLY A 118 -3.44 -12.44 -30.18
CA GLY A 118 -2.13 -11.81 -30.37
C GLY A 118 -1.18 -11.85 -29.18
N ARG A 119 -1.58 -12.40 -28.02
CA ARG A 119 -0.65 -12.72 -26.94
C ARG A 119 -0.91 -14.13 -26.39
N PRO A 120 0.14 -14.94 -26.17
CA PRO A 120 0.01 -16.17 -25.41
C PRO A 120 -0.36 -15.81 -23.97
N ILE A 121 -1.33 -16.53 -23.42
CA ILE A 121 -1.84 -16.30 -22.07
C ILE A 121 -1.45 -17.50 -21.23
N LYS A 122 -0.76 -17.26 -20.12
CA LYS A 122 -0.39 -18.29 -19.17
C LYS A 122 -1.45 -18.40 -18.07
N CYS A 123 -1.88 -19.62 -17.76
CA CYS A 123 -2.65 -19.89 -16.56
C CYS A 123 -1.69 -20.14 -15.39
N GLU A 124 -1.68 -19.25 -14.39
CA GLU A 124 -0.80 -19.35 -13.20
C GLU A 124 -1.19 -20.50 -12.26
N LEU A 125 -2.42 -21.02 -12.36
CA LEU A 125 -2.90 -22.13 -11.54
C LEU A 125 -2.39 -23.48 -12.02
N CYS A 126 -2.26 -23.64 -13.33
CA CYS A 126 -1.89 -24.89 -13.97
C CYS A 126 -0.50 -24.84 -14.60
N ASP A 127 0.19 -23.70 -14.50
CA ASP A 127 1.46 -23.40 -15.17
C ASP A 127 1.45 -23.75 -16.67
N LEU A 128 0.32 -23.49 -17.34
CA LEU A 128 0.11 -23.87 -18.73
C LEU A 128 -0.04 -22.64 -19.64
N ASP A 129 0.81 -22.59 -20.68
CA ASP A 129 0.77 -21.55 -21.69
C ASP A 129 -0.27 -21.88 -22.78
N CYS A 130 -1.27 -21.01 -22.91
CA CYS A 130 -2.30 -21.10 -23.94
C CYS A 130 -2.02 -20.08 -25.06
N PRO A 131 -1.56 -20.51 -26.26
CA PRO A 131 -1.27 -19.60 -27.36
C PRO A 131 -2.51 -19.00 -28.01
N THR A 132 -3.68 -19.64 -27.89
CA THR A 132 -4.93 -19.18 -28.49
C THR A 132 -6.07 -19.09 -27.46
N PRO A 133 -7.00 -18.13 -27.62
CA PRO A 133 -8.14 -17.99 -26.71
C PRO A 133 -9.10 -19.19 -26.77
N GLN A 134 -9.14 -19.91 -27.91
CA GLN A 134 -9.92 -21.14 -28.06
C GLN A 134 -9.36 -22.28 -27.22
N LEU A 135 -8.02 -22.43 -27.19
CA LEU A 135 -7.37 -23.43 -26.34
C LEU A 135 -7.52 -23.05 -24.87
N LEU A 136 -7.49 -21.75 -24.54
CA LEU A 136 -7.76 -21.27 -23.19
C LEU A 136 -9.20 -21.61 -22.76
N ALA A 137 -10.20 -21.41 -23.61
CA ALA A 137 -11.58 -21.79 -23.30
C ALA A 137 -11.72 -23.28 -22.97
N LEU A 138 -11.10 -24.14 -23.80
CA LEU A 138 -11.05 -25.58 -23.55
C LEU A 138 -10.30 -25.92 -22.25
N HIS A 139 -9.19 -25.22 -21.98
CA HIS A 139 -8.40 -25.39 -20.77
C HIS A 139 -9.22 -25.09 -19.50
N LEU A 140 -9.98 -24.00 -19.49
CA LEU A 140 -10.85 -23.63 -18.36
C LEU A 140 -11.96 -24.67 -18.12
N GLU A 141 -12.36 -25.41 -19.14
CA GLU A 141 -13.36 -26.48 -19.01
C GLU A 141 -12.80 -27.80 -18.44
N THR A 142 -11.47 -27.97 -18.41
CA THR A 142 -10.83 -29.20 -17.95
C THR A 142 -11.09 -29.47 -16.46
N ALA A 143 -11.23 -30.75 -16.10
CA ALA A 143 -11.47 -31.18 -14.72
C ALA A 143 -10.36 -30.70 -13.77
N LYS A 144 -9.10 -30.78 -14.21
CA LYS A 144 -7.94 -30.32 -13.42
C LYS A 144 -8.01 -28.83 -13.07
N HIS A 145 -8.40 -27.98 -14.03
CA HIS A 145 -8.52 -26.55 -13.79
C HIS A 145 -9.66 -26.25 -12.80
N LYS A 146 -10.82 -26.89 -12.98
CA LYS A 146 -12.00 -26.70 -12.11
C LYS A 146 -11.75 -27.13 -10.67
N GLU A 147 -11.00 -28.21 -10.46
CA GLU A 147 -10.62 -28.64 -9.11
C GLU A 147 -9.73 -27.60 -8.40
N LEU A 148 -8.75 -27.03 -9.11
CA LEU A 148 -7.87 -26.00 -8.56
C LEU A 148 -8.63 -24.68 -8.30
N GLU A 149 -9.51 -24.29 -9.23
CA GLU A 149 -10.38 -23.13 -9.06
C GLU A 149 -11.28 -23.27 -7.83
N GLN A 150 -11.86 -24.45 -7.60
CA GLN A 150 -12.68 -24.73 -6.41
C GLN A 150 -11.87 -24.71 -5.11
N GLN A 151 -10.61 -25.15 -5.12
CA GLN A 151 -9.74 -25.09 -3.94
C GLN A 151 -9.38 -23.65 -3.54
N ILE A 152 -9.36 -22.73 -4.51
CA ILE A 152 -9.04 -21.31 -4.28
C ILE A 152 -10.29 -20.52 -3.88
N MET A 153 -11.44 -20.85 -4.48
CA MET A 153 -12.74 -20.23 -4.18
C MET A 153 -13.40 -20.80 -2.91
N GLY A 154 -13.00 -22.00 -2.48
CA GLY A 154 -13.55 -22.67 -1.30
C GLY A 154 -13.03 -22.09 0.02
N PRO A 155 -13.81 -22.17 1.12
CA PRO A 155 -13.38 -21.72 2.43
C PRO A 155 -12.16 -22.53 2.91
N PRO A 156 -11.24 -21.92 3.68
CA PRO A 156 -10.06 -22.61 4.24
C PRO A 156 -10.51 -23.70 5.23
N GLY A 157 -10.71 -24.94 4.74
CA GLY A 157 -11.09 -26.03 5.64
C GLY A 157 -11.65 -27.30 4.97
N ALA A 158 -12.08 -27.27 3.71
CA ALA A 158 -12.61 -28.45 3.06
C ALA A 158 -11.51 -29.29 2.37
N ARG A 159 -10.53 -29.81 3.14
CA ARG A 159 -9.68 -30.89 2.62
C ARG A 159 -10.48 -32.19 2.68
N SER A 160 -10.92 -32.64 1.51
CA SER A 160 -11.46 -33.98 1.29
C SER A 160 -10.45 -35.03 1.70
N THR A 161 -10.68 -35.67 2.85
CA THR A 161 -10.07 -36.94 3.22
C THR A 161 -10.56 -38.01 2.25
N ARG A 162 -9.66 -38.50 1.38
CA ARG A 162 -9.76 -39.82 0.77
C ARG A 162 -8.38 -40.42 0.65
#